data_AF-A0A6P0XHR2-F1
#
_entry.id   AF-A0A6P0XHR2-F1
#
_cell.length_a   1.000
_cell.length_b   1.000
_cell.length_c   1.000
_cell.angle_alpha   90.00
_cell.angle_beta   90.00
_cell.angle_gamma   90.00
#
_symmetry.space_group_name_H-M   'P 1'
#
loop_
_entity.id
_entity.type
_entity.pdbx_description
1 polymer ?
#
loop_
_entity_poly.entity_id
_entity_poly.type
_entity_poly.pdbx_seq_one_letter_code
_entity_poly.pdbx_strand_id
1 'polypeptide(L)'
;MTKRCVWYRRIYNGYEPDNTITFYGIETDVSGRYVADELTFFGGFNDGAMSCSITNMGDGIYRVIVDDDEAFCDSFVDAWEKLPSLLTHPDYFEESDVIVYER
;
A
#
# COMPACT_ATOMS: atom_id res chain seq x y z
N MET A 1 -13.59 19.30 -4.54
CA MET A 1 -12.19 19.30 -4.07
C MET A 1 -11.90 17.90 -3.61
N THR A 2 -10.87 17.23 -4.15
CA THR A 2 -10.53 15.85 -3.79
C THR A 2 -9.81 15.85 -2.46
N LYS A 3 -10.33 15.15 -1.45
CA LYS A 3 -9.66 15.02 -0.15
C LYS A 3 -8.65 13.88 -0.20
N ARG A 4 -7.44 14.14 0.29
CA ARG A 4 -6.41 13.10 0.44
C ARG A 4 -6.59 12.41 1.78
N CYS A 5 -6.19 11.16 1.84
CA CYS A 5 -6.15 10.41 3.07
C CYS A 5 -4.88 9.57 3.19
N VAL A 6 -4.59 9.19 4.43
CA VAL A 6 -3.54 8.26 4.80
C VAL A 6 -4.10 7.29 5.83
N TRP A 7 -3.73 6.02 5.72
CA TRP A 7 -4.01 5.01 6.72
C TRP A 7 -2.91 3.95 6.69
N TYR A 8 -2.88 3.11 7.72
CA TYR A 8 -1.83 2.15 7.94
C TYR A 8 -2.42 0.76 8.08
N ARG A 9 -1.79 -0.21 7.43
CA ARG A 9 -2.08 -1.63 7.65
C ARG A 9 -0.92 -2.26 8.39
N ARG A 10 -1.18 -2.80 9.57
CA ARG A 10 -0.24 -3.68 10.26
C ARG A 10 -0.45 -5.11 9.78
N ILE A 11 0.65 -5.78 9.45
CA ILE A 11 0.68 -7.11 8.85
C ILE A 11 1.34 -8.09 9.80
N TYR A 12 0.70 -9.25 9.92
CA TYR A 12 1.14 -10.38 10.72
C TYR A 12 1.23 -11.61 9.80
N ASN A 13 2.40 -12.23 9.73
CA ASN A 13 2.66 -13.40 8.90
C ASN A 13 3.59 -14.36 9.66
N GLY A 14 3.12 -15.54 10.07
CA GLY A 14 3.90 -16.43 10.95
C GLY A 14 4.39 -15.79 12.28
N TYR A 15 5.59 -16.14 12.73
CA TYR A 15 6.25 -15.60 13.95
C TYR A 15 6.94 -14.23 13.73
N GLU A 16 6.55 -13.48 12.71
CA GLU A 16 7.27 -12.29 12.23
C GLU A 16 6.90 -11.02 13.01
N PRO A 17 7.75 -9.97 12.97
CA PRO A 17 7.45 -8.71 13.65
C PRO A 17 6.26 -7.97 13.02
N ASP A 18 5.64 -7.10 13.82
CA ASP A 18 4.54 -6.22 13.43
C ASP A 18 4.95 -5.26 12.30
N ASN A 19 4.75 -5.67 11.05
CA ASN A 19 5.13 -4.93 9.85
C ASN A 19 4.05 -3.91 9.48
N THR A 20 4.42 -2.72 8.98
CA THR A 20 3.42 -1.67 8.67
C THR A 20 3.54 -1.19 7.24
N ILE A 21 2.43 -1.26 6.50
CA ILE A 21 2.24 -0.60 5.21
C ILE A 21 1.59 0.77 5.46
N THR A 22 2.09 1.80 4.78
CA THR A 22 1.41 3.10 4.68
C THR A 22 0.72 3.21 3.34
N PHE A 23 -0.58 3.47 3.35
CA PHE A 23 -1.36 3.75 2.15
C PHE A 23 -1.64 5.24 2.06
N TYR A 24 -1.56 5.77 0.84
CA TYR A 24 -2.09 7.08 0.50
C TYR A 24 -3.19 6.91 -0.55
N GLY A 25 -4.18 7.80 -0.47
CA GLY A 25 -5.35 7.68 -1.31
C GLY A 25 -6.24 8.90 -1.33
N ILE A 26 -7.44 8.70 -1.85
CA ILE A 26 -8.50 9.71 -1.93
C ILE A 26 -9.79 9.20 -1.29
N GLU A 27 -10.55 10.13 -0.68
CA GLU A 27 -11.97 9.89 -0.40
C GLU A 27 -12.74 9.93 -1.72
N THR A 28 -13.58 8.92 -1.97
CA THR A 28 -14.44 8.84 -3.15
C THR A 28 -15.62 9.80 -3.03
N ASP A 29 -16.49 9.82 -4.05
CA ASP A 29 -17.76 10.54 -4.01
C ASP A 29 -18.73 9.99 -2.93
N VAL A 30 -18.54 8.74 -2.53
CA VAL A 30 -19.24 8.13 -1.39
C VAL A 30 -18.46 8.45 -0.11
N SER A 31 -19.07 9.22 0.78
CA SER A 31 -18.45 9.58 2.06
C SER A 31 -18.07 8.34 2.88
N GLY A 32 -16.86 8.37 3.45
CA GLY A 32 -16.31 7.25 4.21
C GLY A 32 -15.81 6.08 3.37
N ARG A 33 -15.83 6.18 2.05
CA ARG A 33 -15.17 5.24 1.14
C ARG A 33 -13.88 5.86 0.61
N TYR A 34 -12.79 5.11 0.73
CA TYR A 34 -11.44 5.53 0.36
C TYR A 34 -10.85 4.55 -0.65
N VAL A 35 -9.99 5.05 -1.54
CA VAL A 35 -9.28 4.25 -2.53
C VAL A 35 -7.79 4.59 -2.44
N ALA A 36 -6.95 3.56 -2.33
CA ALA A 36 -5.51 3.71 -2.39
C ALA A 36 -5.07 4.01 -3.82
N ASP A 37 -4.12 4.93 -3.94
CA ASP A 37 -3.41 5.19 -5.18
C ASP A 37 -1.89 5.20 -5.00
N GLU A 38 -1.40 5.19 -3.77
CA GLU A 38 0.03 5.00 -3.49
C GLU A 38 0.20 4.14 -2.24
N LEU A 39 1.37 3.51 -2.14
CA LEU A 39 1.75 2.68 -1.02
C LEU A 39 3.26 2.77 -0.77
N THR A 40 3.64 2.74 0.49
CA THR A 40 5.02 2.48 0.91
C THR A 40 5.08 1.40 2.00
N PHE A 41 6.10 0.57 1.90
CA PHE A 41 6.44 -0.47 2.88
C PHE A 41 7.95 -0.54 3.05
N PHE A 42 8.40 -0.53 4.30
CA PHE A 42 9.74 -0.94 4.69
C PHE A 42 9.61 -1.76 5.97
N GLY A 43 9.97 -3.03 5.90
CA GLY A 43 9.79 -3.95 7.00
C GLY A 43 10.71 -5.14 6.88
N GLY A 44 10.56 -6.07 7.81
CA GLY A 44 11.33 -7.30 7.80
C GLY A 44 10.46 -8.47 8.18
N PHE A 45 10.50 -9.51 7.37
CA PHE A 45 9.90 -10.80 7.63
C PHE A 45 11.03 -11.79 8.01
N ASN A 46 10.72 -13.06 8.27
CA ASN A 46 11.74 -14.05 8.66
C ASN A 46 12.75 -14.32 7.53
N ASP A 47 12.37 -14.03 6.29
CA ASP A 47 13.22 -14.16 5.10
C ASP A 47 14.17 -12.97 4.90
N GLY A 48 13.97 -11.87 5.61
CA GLY A 48 14.87 -10.71 5.62
C GLY A 48 14.16 -9.37 5.61
N ALA A 49 14.94 -8.31 5.45
CA ALA A 49 14.41 -6.97 5.21
C ALA A 49 13.87 -6.88 3.78
N MET A 50 12.75 -6.18 3.61
CA MET A 50 12.07 -5.99 2.34
C MET A 50 11.52 -4.57 2.25
N SER A 51 11.56 -4.00 1.06
CA SER A 51 11.00 -2.70 0.74
C SER A 51 10.10 -2.79 -0.48
N CYS A 52 8.93 -2.16 -0.42
CA CYS A 52 8.02 -2.10 -1.55
C CYS A 52 7.38 -0.70 -1.66
N SER A 53 7.14 -0.25 -2.88
CA SER A 53 6.34 0.96 -3.11
C SER A 53 5.51 0.88 -4.38
N ILE A 54 4.35 1.52 -4.35
CA ILE A 54 3.53 1.83 -5.51
C ILE A 54 3.38 3.34 -5.56
N THR A 55 3.81 3.96 -6.66
CA THR A 55 3.70 5.41 -6.88
C THR A 55 2.79 5.67 -8.08
N ASN A 56 1.77 6.52 -7.90
CA ASN A 56 0.94 6.99 -8.99
C ASN A 56 1.69 8.08 -9.78
N MET A 57 1.95 7.80 -11.06
CA MET A 57 2.68 8.70 -11.96
C MET A 57 1.74 9.54 -12.83
N GLY A 58 0.43 9.31 -12.78
CA GLY A 58 -0.59 9.98 -13.59
C GLY A 58 -1.68 9.02 -14.07
N ASP A 59 -2.48 9.46 -15.04
CA ASP A 59 -3.66 8.74 -15.56
C ASP A 59 -3.38 7.28 -15.91
N GLY A 60 -3.71 6.39 -14.98
CA GLY A 60 -3.56 4.94 -15.16
C GLY A 60 -2.10 4.47 -15.24
N ILE A 61 -1.12 5.23 -14.76
CA ILE A 61 0.30 4.80 -14.79
C ILE A 61 0.83 4.71 -13.38
N TYR A 62 1.20 3.51 -12.96
CA TYR A 62 1.74 3.23 -11.64
C TYR A 62 3.13 2.63 -11.77
N ARG A 63 4.09 3.18 -11.01
CA ARG A 63 5.43 2.61 -10.86
C ARG A 63 5.45 1.73 -9.61
N VAL A 64 5.92 0.50 -9.76
CA VAL A 64 6.08 -0.47 -8.66
C VAL A 64 7.56 -0.71 -8.47
N ILE A 65 8.00 -0.67 -7.21
CA ILE A 65 9.35 -1.04 -6.82
C ILE A 65 9.24 -2.12 -5.73
N VAL A 66 9.94 -3.23 -5.91
CA VAL A 66 10.11 -4.29 -4.92
C VAL A 66 11.62 -4.49 -4.78
N ASP A 67 12.17 -4.05 -3.66
CA ASP A 67 13.61 -3.95 -3.42
C ASP A 67 14.33 -3.20 -4.55
N ASP A 68 15.16 -3.89 -5.34
CA ASP A 68 15.89 -3.30 -6.46
C ASP A 68 15.16 -3.46 -7.82
N ASP A 69 14.05 -4.20 -7.85
CA ASP A 69 13.29 -4.48 -9.07
C ASP A 69 12.20 -3.42 -9.31
N GLU A 70 12.05 -3.01 -10.56
CA GLU A 70 11.09 -1.99 -11.00
C GLU A 70 10.18 -2.51 -12.11
N ALA A 71 8.90 -2.14 -12.03
CA ALA A 71 7.90 -2.39 -13.07
C ALA A 71 6.91 -1.22 -13.22
N PHE A 72 6.20 -1.20 -14.35
CA PHE A 72 5.10 -0.27 -14.63
C PHE A 72 3.78 -1.03 -14.81
N CYS A 73 2.69 -0.42 -14.37
CA CYS A 73 1.36 -1.02 -14.32
C CYS A 73 0.29 -0.01 -14.75
N ASP A 74 -0.81 -0.52 -15.32
CA ASP A 74 -1.90 0.31 -15.83
C ASP A 74 -2.93 0.70 -14.74
N SER A 75 -2.77 0.19 -13.52
CA SER A 75 -3.64 0.48 -12.37
C SER A 75 -2.97 0.14 -11.04
N PHE A 76 -3.50 0.69 -9.95
CA PHE A 76 -3.08 0.32 -8.59
C PHE A 76 -3.30 -1.18 -8.31
N VAL A 77 -4.39 -1.77 -8.83
CA VAL A 77 -4.68 -3.20 -8.61
C VAL A 77 -3.65 -4.08 -9.31
N ASP A 78 -3.31 -3.79 -10.57
CA ASP A 78 -2.23 -4.51 -11.28
C ASP A 78 -0.88 -4.34 -10.57
N ALA A 79 -0.61 -3.15 -10.04
CA ALA A 79 0.56 -2.90 -9.21
C ALA A 79 0.56 -3.71 -7.90
N TRP A 80 -0.58 -3.79 -7.23
CA TRP A 80 -0.77 -4.55 -6.00
C TRP A 80 -0.52 -6.04 -6.20
N GLU A 81 -1.04 -6.64 -7.28
CA GLU A 81 -0.84 -8.06 -7.59
C GLU A 81 0.63 -8.44 -7.89
N LYS A 82 1.48 -7.46 -8.18
CA LYS A 82 2.93 -7.67 -8.38
C LYS A 82 3.74 -7.57 -7.07
N LEU A 83 3.13 -7.13 -5.97
CA LEU A 83 3.79 -7.12 -4.67
C LEU A 83 3.89 -8.54 -4.08
N PRO A 84 4.87 -8.78 -3.18
CA PRO A 84 5.00 -10.04 -2.48
C PRO A 84 3.71 -10.49 -1.78
N SER A 85 3.41 -11.78 -1.85
CA SER A 85 2.19 -12.37 -1.27
C SER A 85 2.08 -12.16 0.23
N LEU A 86 3.21 -12.03 0.93
CA LEU A 86 3.26 -11.73 2.36
C LEU A 86 2.57 -10.40 2.70
N LEU A 87 2.54 -9.45 1.74
CA LEU A 87 1.87 -8.16 1.85
C LEU A 87 0.43 -8.20 1.33
N THR A 88 0.20 -8.88 0.22
CA THR A 88 -1.09 -8.89 -0.47
C THR A 88 -2.09 -9.88 0.10
N HIS A 89 -1.58 -10.94 0.74
CA HIS A 89 -2.32 -12.04 1.36
C HIS A 89 -1.68 -12.43 2.70
N PRO A 90 -1.64 -11.53 3.69
CA PRO A 90 -1.08 -11.85 5.00
C PRO A 90 -1.99 -12.82 5.77
N ASP A 91 -1.43 -13.55 6.74
CA ASP A 91 -2.21 -14.43 7.64
C ASP A 91 -3.26 -13.62 8.42
N TYR A 92 -2.87 -12.44 8.89
CA TYR A 92 -3.73 -11.51 9.60
C TYR A 92 -3.25 -10.07 9.37
N PHE A 93 -4.18 -9.11 9.39
CA PHE A 93 -3.86 -7.70 9.35
C PHE A 93 -4.82 -6.87 10.20
N GLU A 94 -4.32 -5.73 10.67
CA GLU A 94 -5.08 -4.69 11.34
C GLU A 94 -5.00 -3.40 10.54
N GLU A 95 -6.13 -2.76 10.31
CA GLU A 95 -6.19 -1.44 9.67
C GLU A 95 -6.33 -0.35 10.74
N SER A 96 -5.59 0.74 10.57
CA SER A 96 -5.79 1.94 11.36
C SER A 96 -7.06 2.67 10.96
N ASP A 97 -7.47 3.62 11.79
CA ASP A 97 -8.39 4.67 11.35
C ASP A 97 -7.80 5.44 10.15
N VAL A 98 -8.69 5.92 9.27
CA VAL A 98 -8.31 6.75 8.13
C VAL A 98 -8.18 8.20 8.55
N ILE A 99 -7.03 8.80 8.24
CA ILE A 99 -6.77 10.21 8.49
C ILE A 99 -7.02 10.97 7.19
N VAL A 100 -8.08 11.76 7.14
CA VAL A 100 -8.42 12.62 6.01
C VAL A 100 -7.82 14.00 6.22
N TYR A 101 -7.16 14.53 5.20
CA TYR A 101 -6.59 15.88 5.22
C TYR A 101 -6.91 16.63 3.94
N GLU A 102 -7.21 17.92 4.10
CA GLU A 102 -7.34 18.86 2.99
C GLU A 102 -5.94 19.35 2.63
N ARG A 103 -5.62 19.34 1.33
CA ARG A 103 -4.36 19.89 0.82
C ARG A 103 -4.61 21.28 0.25
#